data_AF-A0A357LFI3-F1
#
_entry.id   AF-A0A357LFI3-F1
#
_cell.length_a   1.000
_cell.length_b   1.000
_cell.length_c   1.000
_cell.angle_alpha   90.00
_cell.angle_beta   90.00
_cell.angle_gamma   90.00
#
_symmetry.space_group_name_H-M   'P 1'
#
loop_
_entity.id
_entity.type
_entity.pdbx_description
1 polymer ?
#
loop_
_entity_poly.entity_id
_entity_poly.type
_entity_poly.pdbx_seq_one_letter_code
_entity_poly.pdbx_strand_id
1 'polypeptide(L)' 'PYADAGTACSDKSDCEGRCLLPPGSDAAHGEAATGACQANDSPFGCYAEILGGKVAAAVCVD' A
#
# COMPACT_ATOMS: atom_id res chain seq x y z
N PRO A 1 13.11 2.52 -8.40
CA PRO A 1 12.26 3.48 -7.65
C PRO A 1 11.18 4.03 -8.58
N TYR A 2 9.93 4.11 -8.11
CA TYR A 2 8.82 4.69 -8.88
C TYR A 2 8.76 6.21 -8.72
N ALA A 3 8.27 6.92 -9.73
CA ALA A 3 8.25 8.40 -9.70
C ALA A 3 7.15 8.95 -8.79
N ASP A 4 6.11 8.15 -8.55
CA ASP A 4 4.95 8.43 -7.71
C ASP A 4 5.10 8.00 -6.25
N ALA A 5 6.27 7.47 -5.85
CA ALA A 5 6.52 6.96 -4.50
C ALA A 5 6.04 7.91 -3.40
N GLY A 6 5.20 7.41 -2.49
CA GLY A 6 4.65 8.19 -1.37
C GLY A 6 3.40 9.02 -1.70
N THR A 7 2.98 9.07 -2.97
CA THR A 7 1.74 9.76 -3.37
C THR A 7 0.53 9.06 -2.77
N ALA A 8 -0.46 9.84 -2.32
CA ALA A 8 -1.69 9.29 -1.77
C ALA A 8 -2.48 8.53 -2.85
N CYS A 9 -2.98 7.34 -2.50
CA CYS A 9 -3.70 6.46 -3.42
C CYS A 9 -4.85 5.76 -2.71
N SER A 10 -5.80 5.23 -3.49
CA SER A 10 -6.95 4.46 -3.02
C SER A 10 -7.00 3.05 -3.61
N ASP A 11 -6.30 2.82 -4.71
CA ASP A 11 -6.18 1.52 -5.34
C ASP A 11 -4.84 1.43 -6.09
N LYS A 12 -4.44 0.23 -6.53
CA LYS A 12 -3.22 0.05 -7.34
C LYS A 12 -3.30 0.80 -8.67
N SER A 13 -4.49 1.04 -9.21
CA SER A 13 -4.66 1.78 -10.47
C SER A 13 -4.18 3.23 -10.39
N ASP A 14 -4.00 3.75 -9.17
CA ASP A 14 -3.52 5.11 -8.91
C ASP A 14 -1.98 5.18 -8.90
N CYS A 15 -1.28 4.05 -8.93
CA CYS A 15 0.17 3.98 -8.80
C CYS A 15 0.85 3.22 -9.95
N GLU A 16 2.14 3.52 -10.20
CA GLU A 16 3.01 2.71 -11.04
C GLU A 16 3.25 1.31 -10.45
N GLY A 17 3.24 1.21 -9.12
CA GLY A 17 3.33 -0.01 -8.34
C GLY A 17 2.04 -0.32 -7.57
N ARG A 18 2.19 -0.79 -6.34
CA ARG A 18 1.05 -1.03 -5.43
C ARG A 18 0.69 0.23 -4.64
N CYS A 19 -0.58 0.32 -4.26
CA CYS A 19 -1.02 1.24 -3.23
C CYS A 19 -0.89 0.55 -1.88
N LEU A 20 -0.02 1.03 -0.99
CA LEU A 20 0.31 0.37 0.27
C LEU A 20 -0.25 1.13 1.47
N LEU A 21 -0.64 0.41 2.52
CA LEU A 21 -0.95 0.99 3.81
C LEU A 21 0.30 1.71 4.35
N PRO A 22 0.24 3.02 4.68
CA PRO A 22 1.40 3.75 5.15
C PRO A 22 1.92 3.19 6.48
N PRO A 23 3.24 3.19 6.70
CA PRO A 23 3.80 2.81 7.99
C PRO A 23 3.26 3.72 9.10
N GLY A 24 2.85 3.13 10.21
CA GLY A 24 2.25 3.85 11.35
C GLY A 24 0.74 4.07 11.25
N SER A 25 0.06 3.54 10.23
CA SER A 25 -1.40 3.47 10.24
C SER A 25 -1.89 2.38 11.20
N ASP A 26 -2.89 2.70 12.00
CA ASP A 26 -3.58 1.75 12.89
C ASP A 26 -4.74 1.02 12.20
N ALA A 27 -4.99 1.30 10.91
CA ALA A 27 -6.11 0.74 10.18
C ALA A 27 -5.96 -0.78 10.00
N ALA A 28 -6.99 -1.52 10.43
CA ALA A 28 -7.04 -2.97 10.34
C ALA A 28 -7.60 -3.44 8.99
N HIS A 29 -7.45 -4.74 8.71
CA HIS A 29 -8.01 -5.38 7.52
C HIS A 29 -9.51 -5.07 7.36
N GLY A 30 -9.89 -4.60 6.16
CA GLY A 30 -11.27 -4.24 5.82
C GLY A 30 -11.69 -2.83 6.25
N GLU A 31 -10.91 -2.15 7.07
CA GLU A 31 -11.16 -0.75 7.45
C GLU A 31 -10.82 0.20 6.30
N ALA A 32 -11.47 1.36 6.30
CA ALA A 32 -11.20 2.40 5.32
C ALA A 32 -9.87 3.09 5.63
N ALA A 33 -9.00 3.22 4.63
CA ALA A 33 -7.71 3.88 4.76
C ALA A 33 -7.27 4.47 3.42
N THR A 34 -6.47 5.54 3.49
CA THR A 34 -5.74 6.08 2.34
C THR A 34 -4.35 5.48 2.30
N GLY A 35 -3.95 4.97 1.14
CA GLY A 35 -2.64 4.39 0.92
C GLY A 35 -1.58 5.40 0.48
N ALA A 36 -0.36 4.91 0.34
CA ALA A 36 0.74 5.58 -0.32
C ALA A 36 1.34 4.68 -1.41
N CYS A 37 1.66 5.25 -2.57
CA CYS A 37 2.27 4.50 -3.66
C CYS A 37 3.63 3.92 -3.25
N GLN A 38 3.82 2.64 -3.58
CA GLN A 38 5.01 1.85 -3.32
C GLN A 38 6.28 2.57 -3.82
N ALA A 39 7.40 2.43 -3.09
CA ALA A 39 8.64 3.13 -3.44
C ALA A 39 9.46 2.45 -4.55
N ASN A 40 9.45 1.11 -4.60
CA ASN A 40 10.21 0.28 -5.54
C ASN A 40 9.57 -1.11 -5.66
N ASP A 41 10.01 -1.93 -6.59
CA ASP A 41 9.46 -3.26 -6.89
C ASP A 41 9.88 -4.38 -5.92
N SER A 42 10.55 -4.07 -4.81
CA SER A 42 10.96 -5.08 -3.83
C SER A 42 9.73 -5.79 -3.23
N PRO A 43 9.68 -7.12 -3.26
CA PRO A 43 8.59 -7.89 -2.65
C PRO A 43 8.85 -8.22 -1.18
N PHE A 44 10.05 -7.94 -0.66
CA PHE A 44 10.46 -8.30 0.70
C PHE A 44 9.89 -7.35 1.77
N GLY A 45 9.74 -7.90 2.98
CA GLY A 45 9.16 -7.21 4.13
C GLY A 45 7.67 -7.47 4.31
N CYS A 46 7.09 -6.80 5.31
CA CYS A 46 5.66 -6.85 5.59
C CYS A 46 4.96 -5.61 5.04
N TYR A 47 3.89 -5.80 4.28
CA TYR A 47 3.06 -4.74 3.74
C TYR A 47 1.60 -5.18 3.63
N ALA A 48 0.68 -4.22 3.60
CA ALA A 48 -0.71 -4.45 3.23
C ALA A 48 -1.05 -3.51 2.07
N GLU A 49 -1.78 -4.01 1.08
CA GLU A 49 -2.27 -3.17 -0.02
C GLU A 49 -3.56 -2.44 0.39
N ILE A 50 -3.79 -1.27 -0.19
CA ILE A 50 -5.10 -0.62 -0.17
C ILE A 50 -5.80 -0.93 -1.49
N LEU A 51 -6.98 -1.53 -1.40
CA LEU A 51 -7.84 -1.89 -2.53
C LEU A 51 -9.19 -1.21 -2.35
N GLY A 52 -9.58 -0.35 -3.30
CA GLY A 52 -10.81 0.43 -3.24
C GLY A 52 -10.97 1.23 -1.94
N GLY A 53 -9.87 1.81 -1.41
CA GLY A 53 -9.84 2.59 -0.18
C GLY A 53 -9.93 1.76 1.10
N LYS A 54 -9.68 0.45 1.04
CA LYS A 54 -9.71 -0.44 2.21
C LYS A 54 -8.44 -1.28 2.34
N VAL A 55 -8.07 -1.58 3.58
CA VAL A 55 -6.89 -2.40 3.88
C VAL A 55 -7.11 -3.86 3.50
N ALA A 56 -6.28 -4.38 2.60
CA ALA A 56 -6.22 -5.79 2.24
C ALA A 56 -5.50 -6.63 3.32
N ALA A 57 -5.41 -7.95 3.13
CA ALA A 57 -4.67 -8.78 4.06
C ALA A 57 -3.17 -8.44 4.01
N ALA A 58 -2.51 -8.41 5.16
CA ALA A 58 -1.07 -8.19 5.22
C ALA A 58 -0.32 -9.39 4.62
N VAL A 59 0.75 -9.08 3.89
CA VAL A 59 1.68 -10.04 3.27
C VAL A 59 3.06 -9.79 3.88
N CYS A 60 3.71 -10.84 4.36
CA CYS A 60 5.08 -10.80 4.87
C CYS A 60 5.94 -11.79 4.09
N VAL A 61 6.98 -11.29 3.42
CA VAL A 61 7.92 -12.08 2.64
C VAL A 61 9.33 -11.87 3.19
N ASP A 62 10.02 -12.95 3.51
CA ASP A 62 11.42 -12.99 3.97
C ASP A 62 12.37 -13.26 2.79
#